data_AF-A0A250XFV4-F1
#
_entry.id   AF-A0A250XFV4-F1
#
_cell.length_a   1.000
_cell.length_b   1.000
_cell.length_c   1.000
_cell.angle_alpha   90.00
_cell.angle_beta   90.00
_cell.angle_gamma   90.00
#
_symmetry.space_group_name_H-M   'P 1'
#
loop_
_entity.id
_entity.type
_entity.pdbx_description
1 polymer ?
#
loop_
_entity_poly.entity_id
_entity_poly.type
_entity_poly.pdbx_seq_one_letter_code
_entity_poly.pdbx_strand_id
1 'polypeptide(L)'
;MSENGKRFSETLDDERFTKVPRLSDSADRLGISVRQKLQSLIESWAISEGEIDDRAISELGEFSSKDALEILQQFESAADIKNVRNKSAYLQGVMTRHRLNSGRRLDRLVDDRLEKLFRITKIKRSDFDGRAYDELAALSPHAAIRAIERFQSKVSDDVRNLSAFFTSIIRKEDPVGNARRLDGLRWPRDGHGGYRDRHEPQDHRDYRDERPYTRERRALRHDSYDRSDHDRDSRSLQYSASTSHAHTVESKPLALTSALGGQTFLSTPSGQQILILNPGSTQQGGQSLNIEQLSQMLVAAQPQRIPQLSTQQAHGRVSYGVQQAQLGVRTDEFHDLSKFAEFVSPSAAKKLQVLWDQGNRLVSLLDDRSWELLADLPAPEALLVIEETSANISRLKNVNAFFMEKAGDYLPRRIREALPSSRRVRDEPRASRMMPMRNASPSPVRHPSSSRRSGESRYDGHGIDRGIDALPPRLQERAIKAIVKHRPLLDEGMFDEGVVGYLKRLSLEESLDVFDELIHADLSSVRNMPAYLMGMIKRRKRAHR
;
A
#
# COMPACT_ATOMS: atom_id res chain seq x y z
N MET A 1 85.96 17.68 36.96
CA MET A 1 86.20 16.52 36.08
C MET A 1 85.22 15.44 36.49
N SER A 2 84.40 15.01 35.53
CA SER A 2 83.80 13.68 35.30
C SER A 2 83.16 12.94 36.49
N GLU A 3 82.04 12.24 36.40
CA GLU A 3 81.05 11.87 35.38
C GLU A 3 79.86 11.37 36.22
N ASN A 4 78.61 11.67 35.86
CA ASN A 4 77.47 11.01 36.48
C ASN A 4 76.44 10.65 35.41
N GLY A 5 76.57 9.43 34.90
CA GLY A 5 75.63 8.79 34.00
C GLY A 5 74.36 8.39 34.75
N LYS A 6 73.23 9.00 34.38
CA LYS A 6 71.89 8.55 34.74
C LYS A 6 71.31 7.79 33.54
N ARG A 7 71.32 6.46 33.63
CA ARG A 7 70.56 5.57 32.74
C ARG A 7 69.06 5.83 32.97
N PHE A 8 68.39 6.35 31.95
CA PHE A 8 66.94 6.32 31.82
C PHE A 8 66.54 4.90 31.39
N SER A 9 65.86 4.17 32.26
CA SER A 9 65.17 2.93 31.93
C SER A 9 63.80 3.29 31.35
N GLU A 10 63.72 3.28 30.03
CA GLU A 10 62.50 3.37 29.24
C GLU A 10 61.90 1.96 29.13
N THR A 11 61.13 1.55 30.14
CA THR A 11 60.22 0.41 30.05
C THR A 11 58.87 0.94 29.60
N LEU A 12 58.65 0.88 28.29
CA LEU A 12 57.36 1.10 27.64
C LEU A 12 56.45 -0.11 27.95
N ASP A 13 55.43 0.14 28.77
CA ASP A 13 54.27 -0.72 28.97
C ASP A 13 53.45 -0.81 27.67
N ASP A 14 53.83 -1.71 26.78
CA ASP A 14 53.13 -2.02 25.53
C ASP A 14 52.34 -3.35 25.63
N GLU A 15 51.76 -3.63 26.79
CA GLU A 15 50.77 -4.71 27.00
C GLU A 15 49.32 -4.23 26.82
N ARG A 16 49.07 -3.35 25.86
CA ARG A 16 47.70 -3.13 25.33
C ARG A 16 47.41 -4.05 24.15
N PHE A 17 48.02 -5.23 24.13
CA PHE A 17 47.65 -6.33 23.25
C PHE A 17 46.23 -6.80 23.57
N THR A 18 45.29 -6.12 22.90
CA THR A 18 44.19 -6.74 22.14
C THR A 18 43.57 -7.95 22.82
N LYS A 19 42.94 -7.74 23.97
CA LYS A 19 41.90 -8.66 24.42
C LYS A 19 40.82 -8.59 23.34
N VAL A 20 40.83 -9.54 22.42
CA VAL A 20 39.84 -9.64 21.34
C VAL A 20 38.48 -9.56 22.03
N PRO A 21 37.65 -8.55 21.70
CA PRO A 21 36.33 -8.37 22.28
C PRO A 21 35.58 -9.69 22.17
N ARG A 22 35.26 -10.30 23.31
CA ARG A 22 34.56 -11.58 23.35
C ARG A 22 33.12 -11.26 23.66
N LEU A 23 32.28 -11.43 22.64
CA LEU A 23 30.84 -11.58 22.80
C LEU A 23 30.55 -12.46 24.03
N SER A 24 29.53 -12.10 24.80
CA SER A 24 29.17 -12.84 26.01
C SER A 24 28.90 -14.32 25.69
N ASP A 25 29.07 -15.21 26.68
CA ASP A 25 28.85 -16.65 26.53
C ASP A 25 27.43 -16.98 25.99
N SER A 26 26.46 -16.07 26.18
CA SER A 26 25.11 -16.18 25.61
C SER A 26 25.10 -16.15 24.08
N ALA A 27 26.04 -15.42 23.46
CA ALA A 27 26.15 -15.31 22.02
C ALA A 27 26.55 -16.65 21.37
N ASP A 28 27.25 -17.53 22.08
CA ASP A 28 27.65 -18.85 21.56
C ASP A 28 26.46 -19.76 21.23
N ARG A 29 25.28 -19.46 21.77
CA ARG A 29 24.02 -20.15 21.45
C ARG A 29 23.40 -19.71 20.12
N LEU A 30 23.80 -18.54 19.60
CA LEU A 30 23.33 -18.04 18.31
C LEU A 30 23.97 -18.81 17.15
N GLY A 31 23.27 -18.94 16.02
CA GLY A 31 23.86 -19.51 14.81
C GLY A 31 25.07 -18.72 14.32
N ILE A 32 26.04 -19.40 13.68
CA ILE A 32 27.33 -18.82 13.25
C ILE A 32 27.14 -17.53 12.46
N SER A 33 26.22 -17.51 11.49
CA SER A 33 25.95 -16.32 10.67
C SER A 33 25.39 -15.16 11.47
N VAL A 34 24.54 -15.42 12.47
CA VAL A 34 23.96 -14.40 13.35
C VAL A 34 25.06 -13.82 14.25
N ARG A 35 25.93 -14.68 14.80
CA ARG A 35 27.12 -14.23 15.55
C ARG A 35 28.03 -13.37 14.70
N GLN A 36 28.34 -13.78 13.47
CA GLN A 36 29.16 -13.00 12.55
C GLN A 36 28.55 -11.64 12.24
N LYS A 37 27.22 -11.56 12.04
CA LYS A 37 26.54 -10.30 11.82
C LYS A 37 26.59 -9.41 13.07
N LEU A 38 26.34 -9.97 14.25
CA LEU A 38 26.45 -9.23 15.52
C LEU A 38 27.87 -8.72 15.76
N GLN A 39 28.88 -9.54 15.47
CA GLN A 39 30.29 -9.16 15.52
C GLN A 39 30.60 -8.01 14.55
N SER A 40 30.08 -8.05 13.31
CA SER A 40 30.28 -6.96 12.35
C SER A 40 29.68 -5.62 12.81
N LEU A 41 28.61 -5.65 13.62
CA LEU A 41 28.01 -4.45 14.22
C LEU A 41 28.89 -3.86 15.33
N ILE A 42 29.63 -4.71 16.04
CA ILE A 42 30.61 -4.28 17.05
C ILE A 42 31.85 -3.71 16.34
N GLU A 43 32.36 -4.40 15.32
CA GLU A 43 33.54 -3.96 14.55
C GLU A 43 33.32 -2.65 13.78
N SER A 44 32.11 -2.42 13.28
CA SER A 44 31.72 -1.15 12.65
C SER A 44 31.47 -0.01 13.65
N TRP A 45 31.65 -0.26 14.95
CA TRP A 45 31.37 0.68 16.05
C TRP A 45 29.91 1.17 16.03
N ALA A 46 28.99 0.38 15.48
CA ALA A 46 27.57 0.66 15.56
C ALA A 46 27.03 0.38 16.97
N ILE A 47 27.63 -0.57 17.69
CA ILE A 47 27.27 -0.98 19.05
C ILE A 47 28.56 -1.22 19.83
N SER A 48 28.63 -0.80 21.10
CA SER A 48 29.78 -1.11 21.97
C SER A 48 29.64 -2.51 22.58
N GLU A 49 30.76 -3.14 22.94
CA GLU A 49 30.74 -4.41 23.67
C GLU A 49 29.95 -4.27 24.99
N GLY A 50 29.01 -5.17 25.25
CA GLY A 50 28.14 -5.12 26.43
C GLY A 50 26.96 -4.14 26.36
N GLU A 51 26.78 -3.38 25.27
CA GLU A 51 25.57 -2.53 25.09
C GLU A 51 24.31 -3.35 24.82
N ILE A 52 24.46 -4.59 24.37
CA ILE A 52 23.37 -5.56 24.25
C ILE A 52 23.47 -6.54 25.43
N ASP A 53 22.42 -6.60 26.23
CA ASP A 53 22.35 -7.49 27.38
C ASP A 53 22.14 -8.96 26.97
N ASP A 54 22.54 -9.88 27.85
CA ASP A 54 22.41 -11.33 27.63
C ASP A 54 20.96 -11.77 27.39
N ARG A 55 20.00 -11.03 27.92
CA ARG A 55 18.58 -11.31 27.73
C ARG A 55 18.16 -11.05 26.29
N ALA A 56 18.51 -9.91 25.71
CA ALA A 56 18.23 -9.59 24.32
C ALA A 56 18.95 -10.55 23.36
N ILE A 57 20.19 -10.97 23.69
CA ILE A 57 20.92 -12.00 22.93
C ILE A 57 20.19 -13.35 23.00
N SER A 58 19.73 -13.75 24.19
CA SER A 58 18.99 -14.99 24.37
C SER A 58 17.67 -15.00 23.59
N GLU A 59 16.91 -13.89 23.64
CA GLU A 59 15.67 -13.71 22.88
C GLU A 59 15.92 -13.72 21.36
N LEU A 60 17.05 -13.17 20.90
CA LEU A 60 17.45 -13.24 19.49
C LEU A 60 17.71 -14.68 19.03
N GLY A 61 18.19 -15.54 19.93
CA GLY A 61 18.39 -16.97 19.68
C GLY A 61 17.11 -17.78 19.50
N GLU A 62 15.95 -17.25 19.91
CA GLU A 62 14.64 -17.88 19.68
C GLU A 62 14.19 -17.77 18.21
N PHE A 63 14.78 -16.85 17.45
CA PHE A 63 14.47 -16.67 16.04
C PHE A 63 15.26 -17.64 15.16
N SER A 64 14.71 -17.97 13.99
CA SER A 64 15.49 -18.70 12.99
C SER A 64 16.67 -17.85 12.53
N SER A 65 17.76 -18.48 12.07
CA SER A 65 18.95 -17.73 11.63
C SER A 65 18.63 -16.68 10.55
N LYS A 66 17.65 -16.95 9.68
CA LYS A 66 17.19 -16.00 8.67
C LYS A 66 16.52 -14.78 9.30
N ASP A 67 15.49 -14.99 10.12
CA ASP A 67 14.76 -13.93 10.82
C ASP A 67 15.68 -13.11 11.73
N ALA A 68 16.60 -13.77 12.45
CA ALA A 68 17.58 -13.09 13.30
C ALA A 68 18.50 -12.18 12.49
N LEU A 69 18.92 -12.60 11.29
CA LEU A 69 19.69 -11.76 10.37
C LEU A 69 18.86 -10.57 9.87
N GLU A 70 17.59 -10.79 9.51
CA GLU A 70 16.68 -9.72 9.10
C GLU A 70 16.44 -8.71 10.25
N ILE A 71 16.29 -9.20 11.48
CA ILE A 71 16.17 -8.37 12.68
C ILE A 71 17.43 -7.54 12.90
N LEU A 72 18.62 -8.15 12.81
CA LEU A 72 19.89 -7.44 12.93
C LEU A 72 20.09 -6.43 11.80
N GLN A 73 19.62 -6.74 10.59
CA GLN A 73 19.65 -5.81 9.46
C GLN A 73 18.67 -4.65 9.62
N GLN A 74 17.45 -4.89 10.13
CA GLN A 74 16.50 -3.82 10.49
C GLN A 74 17.04 -2.96 11.63
N PHE A 75 17.68 -3.60 12.61
CA PHE A 75 18.38 -2.91 13.68
C PHE A 75 19.44 -2.00 13.09
N GLU A 76 20.37 -2.51 12.28
CA GLU A 76 21.45 -1.79 11.59
C GLU A 76 20.98 -0.66 10.66
N SER A 77 19.90 -0.88 9.92
CA SER A 77 19.38 0.08 8.95
C SER A 77 18.66 1.28 9.61
N ALA A 78 18.40 1.21 10.92
CA ALA A 78 17.82 2.33 11.63
C ALA A 78 18.82 3.49 11.70
N ALA A 79 18.48 4.59 11.02
CA ALA A 79 19.36 5.75 10.80
C ALA A 79 20.01 6.35 12.07
N ASP A 80 19.46 6.07 13.25
CA ASP A 80 19.83 6.68 14.53
C ASP A 80 20.37 5.69 15.58
N ILE A 81 20.86 4.49 15.22
CA ILE A 81 21.41 3.54 16.21
C ILE A 81 22.44 4.19 17.14
N LYS A 82 23.30 5.07 16.63
CA LYS A 82 24.32 5.76 17.43
C LYS A 82 23.71 6.66 18.53
N ASN A 83 22.50 7.17 18.31
CA ASN A 83 21.76 8.04 19.22
C ASN A 83 20.82 7.26 20.16
N VAL A 84 20.69 5.94 19.99
CA VAL A 84 19.84 5.11 20.84
C VAL A 84 20.49 4.93 22.20
N ARG A 85 19.86 5.48 23.25
CA ARG A 85 20.34 5.43 24.63
C ARG A 85 20.43 4.02 25.22
N ASN A 86 19.52 3.11 24.84
CA ASN A 86 19.49 1.73 25.31
C ASN A 86 19.31 0.79 24.11
N LYS A 87 20.41 0.18 23.68
CA LYS A 87 20.48 -0.63 22.45
C LYS A 87 19.79 -1.97 22.63
N SER A 88 19.90 -2.61 23.80
CA SER A 88 19.15 -3.83 24.16
C SER A 88 17.64 -3.62 24.01
N ALA A 89 17.11 -2.55 24.61
CA ALA A 89 15.68 -2.26 24.55
C ALA A 89 15.22 -1.94 23.12
N TYR A 90 16.04 -1.26 22.34
CA TYR A 90 15.73 -0.99 20.94
C TYR A 90 15.72 -2.27 20.10
N LEU A 91 16.71 -3.15 20.28
CA LEU A 91 16.76 -4.46 19.63
C LEU A 91 15.55 -5.31 19.99
N GLN A 92 15.18 -5.38 21.28
CA GLN A 92 13.94 -6.04 21.72
C GLN A 92 12.68 -5.43 21.06
N GLY A 93 12.65 -4.11 20.88
CA GLY A 93 11.60 -3.43 20.13
C GLY A 93 11.55 -3.86 18.65
N VAL A 94 12.70 -4.01 18.00
CA VAL A 94 12.79 -4.53 16.62
C VAL A 94 12.32 -5.98 16.57
N MET A 95 12.79 -6.84 17.48
CA MET A 95 12.35 -8.24 17.61
C MET A 95 10.84 -8.34 17.81
N THR A 96 10.26 -7.47 18.63
CA THR A 96 8.81 -7.42 18.88
C THR A 96 8.04 -7.02 17.63
N ARG A 97 8.48 -5.97 16.92
CA ARG A 97 7.87 -5.57 15.64
C ARG A 97 8.02 -6.65 14.58
N HIS A 98 9.16 -7.32 14.54
CA HIS A 98 9.40 -8.45 13.65
C HIS A 98 8.43 -9.60 13.97
N ARG A 99 8.21 -9.94 15.25
CA ARG A 99 7.18 -10.93 15.66
C ARG A 99 5.77 -10.54 15.21
N LEU A 100 5.43 -9.26 15.27
CA LEU A 100 4.12 -8.76 14.83
C LEU A 100 3.97 -8.78 13.30
N ASN A 101 5.02 -8.40 12.58
CA ASN A 101 5.02 -8.31 11.12
C ASN A 101 5.16 -9.68 10.45
N SER A 102 5.94 -10.59 11.04
CA SER A 102 6.15 -11.95 10.57
C SER A 102 5.00 -12.89 10.97
N GLY A 103 3.98 -12.37 11.69
CA GLY A 103 2.86 -13.14 12.24
C GLY A 103 3.28 -14.03 13.41
N ARG A 104 2.31 -14.52 14.20
CA ARG A 104 2.59 -15.61 15.15
C ARG A 104 3.11 -16.80 14.37
N ARG A 105 4.40 -17.12 14.53
CA ARG A 105 5.02 -18.27 13.88
C ARG A 105 4.22 -19.52 14.23
N LEU A 106 3.77 -20.20 13.18
CA LEU A 106 3.13 -21.50 13.29
C LEU A 106 4.17 -22.52 13.76
N ASP A 107 3.73 -23.55 14.47
CA ASP A 107 4.56 -24.71 14.75
C ASP A 107 5.12 -25.28 13.43
N ARG A 108 6.38 -25.75 13.42
CA ARG A 108 7.06 -26.21 12.20
C ARG A 108 6.25 -27.23 11.42
N LEU A 109 5.58 -28.16 12.10
CA LEU A 109 4.76 -29.18 11.45
C LEU A 109 3.50 -28.60 10.81
N VAL A 110 2.94 -27.54 11.41
CA VAL A 110 1.79 -26.80 10.89
C VAL A 110 2.20 -25.99 9.66
N ASP A 111 3.36 -25.33 9.72
CA ASP A 111 3.91 -24.55 8.61
C ASP A 111 4.22 -25.44 7.40
N ASP A 112 4.89 -26.58 7.61
CA ASP A 112 5.16 -27.58 6.56
C ASP A 112 3.85 -28.09 5.93
N ARG A 113 2.79 -28.28 6.72
CA ARG A 113 1.48 -28.71 6.23
C ARG A 113 0.77 -27.62 5.43
N LEU A 114 0.87 -26.38 5.87
CA LEU A 114 0.29 -25.21 5.19
C LEU A 114 1.03 -24.93 3.87
N GLU A 115 2.34 -25.08 3.85
CA GLU A 115 3.15 -25.00 2.63
C GLU A 115 2.76 -26.10 1.62
N LYS A 116 2.53 -27.33 2.11
CA LYS A 116 2.01 -28.41 1.26
C LYS A 116 0.62 -28.09 0.70
N LEU A 117 -0.24 -27.43 1.46
CA LEU A 117 -1.54 -26.94 0.98
C LEU A 117 -1.35 -25.95 -0.18
N PHE A 118 -0.46 -24.95 -0.04
CA PHE A 118 -0.18 -23.96 -1.08
C PHE A 118 0.40 -24.55 -2.36
N ARG A 119 1.17 -25.65 -2.26
CA ARG A 119 1.72 -26.32 -3.43
C ARG A 119 0.68 -27.16 -4.19
N ILE A 120 -0.24 -27.79 -3.46
CA ILE A 120 -1.25 -28.69 -4.03
C ILE A 120 -2.44 -27.91 -4.59
N THR A 121 -2.78 -26.79 -3.94
CA THR A 121 -3.93 -25.96 -4.31
C THR A 121 -3.48 -24.71 -5.05
N LYS A 122 -4.37 -24.01 -5.75
CA LYS A 122 -4.06 -22.71 -6.39
C LYS A 122 -4.06 -21.53 -5.40
N ILE A 123 -4.08 -21.81 -4.09
CA ILE A 123 -4.20 -20.83 -3.02
C ILE A 123 -2.81 -20.22 -2.75
N LYS A 124 -2.75 -18.90 -2.64
CA LYS A 124 -1.55 -18.14 -2.32
C LYS A 124 -1.52 -17.80 -0.83
N ARG A 125 -0.31 -17.54 -0.30
CA ARG A 125 -0.13 -17.04 1.07
C ARG A 125 -0.92 -15.75 1.34
N SER A 126 -1.07 -14.89 0.32
CA SER A 126 -1.83 -13.65 0.39
C SER A 126 -3.35 -13.83 0.54
N ASP A 127 -3.88 -15.04 0.30
CA ASP A 127 -5.31 -15.30 0.40
C ASP A 127 -5.79 -15.46 1.85
N PHE A 128 -4.83 -15.54 2.79
CA PHE A 128 -5.06 -15.55 4.22
C PHE A 128 -4.60 -14.23 4.84
N ASP A 129 -5.45 -13.62 5.67
CA ASP A 129 -5.08 -12.45 6.45
C ASP A 129 -4.31 -12.84 7.72
N GLY A 130 -3.66 -11.86 8.36
CA GLY A 130 -2.92 -12.08 9.60
C GLY A 130 -3.76 -12.70 10.73
N ARG A 131 -5.08 -12.43 10.75
CA ARG A 131 -5.97 -12.98 11.77
C ARG A 131 -6.17 -14.48 11.59
N ALA A 132 -6.26 -14.98 10.35
CA ALA A 132 -6.33 -16.41 10.09
C ALA A 132 -5.05 -17.12 10.59
N TYR A 133 -3.87 -16.53 10.38
CA TYR A 133 -2.62 -17.05 10.91
C TYR A 133 -2.58 -17.02 12.44
N ASP A 134 -3.05 -15.94 13.07
CA ASP A 134 -3.10 -15.83 14.53
C ASP A 134 -4.06 -16.86 15.16
N GLU A 135 -5.25 -17.05 14.58
CA GLU A 135 -6.19 -18.05 15.05
C GLU A 135 -5.66 -19.48 14.83
N LEU A 136 -4.92 -19.72 13.73
CA LEU A 136 -4.27 -21.01 13.47
C LEU A 136 -3.12 -21.27 14.47
N ALA A 137 -2.32 -20.26 14.79
CA ALA A 137 -1.22 -20.34 15.75
C ALA A 137 -1.70 -20.50 17.21
N ALA A 138 -2.95 -20.13 17.50
CA ALA A 138 -3.57 -20.33 18.80
C ALA A 138 -4.02 -21.79 19.03
N LEU A 139 -4.14 -22.59 17.98
CA LEU A 139 -4.45 -24.02 18.09
C LEU A 139 -3.23 -24.84 18.51
N SER A 140 -3.47 -26.00 19.13
CA SER A 140 -2.40 -27.00 19.27
C SER A 140 -1.96 -27.48 17.88
N PRO A 141 -0.68 -27.89 17.69
CA PRO A 141 -0.18 -28.29 16.38
C PRO A 141 -1.06 -29.35 15.69
N HIS A 142 -1.56 -30.34 16.45
CA HIS A 142 -2.47 -31.36 15.93
C HIS A 142 -3.83 -30.81 15.49
N ALA A 143 -4.40 -29.85 16.22
CA ALA A 143 -5.67 -29.22 15.86
C ALA A 143 -5.52 -28.31 14.62
N ALA A 144 -4.41 -27.56 14.54
CA ALA A 144 -4.07 -26.75 13.38
C ALA A 144 -3.91 -27.61 12.11
N ILE A 145 -3.19 -28.73 12.20
CA ILE A 145 -3.05 -29.68 11.07
C ILE A 145 -4.41 -30.21 10.63
N ARG A 146 -5.29 -30.63 11.55
CA ARG A 146 -6.65 -31.07 11.19
C ARG A 146 -7.47 -29.95 10.54
N ALA A 147 -7.34 -28.71 11.01
CA ALA A 147 -8.01 -27.57 10.40
C ALA A 147 -7.55 -27.36 8.95
N ILE A 148 -6.25 -27.48 8.68
CA ILE A 148 -5.68 -27.39 7.33
C ILE A 148 -6.22 -28.52 6.43
N GLU A 149 -6.27 -29.76 6.93
CA GLU A 149 -6.77 -30.92 6.17
C GLU A 149 -8.27 -30.84 5.88
N ARG A 150 -9.03 -30.34 6.86
CA ARG A 150 -10.46 -30.09 6.71
C ARG A 150 -10.75 -28.94 5.76
N PHE A 151 -9.88 -27.93 5.71
CA PHE A 151 -9.95 -26.87 4.72
C PHE A 151 -9.61 -27.41 3.33
N GLN A 152 -8.52 -28.17 3.20
CA GLN A 152 -8.11 -28.81 1.95
C GLN A 152 -9.22 -29.68 1.33
N SER A 153 -9.97 -30.42 2.14
CA SER A 153 -11.06 -31.28 1.66
C SER A 153 -12.36 -30.55 1.31
N LYS A 154 -12.52 -29.29 1.75
CA LYS A 154 -13.77 -28.53 1.60
C LYS A 154 -13.63 -27.28 0.73
N VAL A 155 -12.42 -26.85 0.43
CA VAL A 155 -12.19 -25.66 -0.38
C VAL A 155 -12.71 -25.93 -1.80
N SER A 156 -13.54 -25.02 -2.29
CA SER A 156 -14.06 -25.00 -3.66
C SER A 156 -13.61 -23.69 -4.33
N ASP A 157 -13.43 -23.70 -5.64
CA ASP A 157 -13.03 -22.52 -6.42
C ASP A 157 -14.03 -21.35 -6.29
N ASP A 158 -15.26 -21.62 -5.87
CA ASP A 158 -16.33 -20.62 -5.69
C ASP A 158 -16.27 -19.83 -4.36
N VAL A 159 -15.31 -20.14 -3.47
CA VAL A 159 -15.21 -19.46 -2.17
C VAL A 159 -14.70 -18.03 -2.33
N ARG A 160 -15.62 -17.06 -2.25
CA ARG A 160 -15.31 -15.62 -2.40
C ARG A 160 -14.31 -15.05 -1.38
N ASN A 161 -14.28 -15.59 -0.17
CA ASN A 161 -13.38 -15.14 0.90
C ASN A 161 -12.76 -16.35 1.60
N LEU A 162 -11.59 -16.77 1.11
CA LEU A 162 -10.85 -17.93 1.60
C LEU A 162 -10.41 -17.76 3.06
N SER A 163 -9.96 -16.57 3.44
CA SER A 163 -9.56 -16.25 4.82
C SER A 163 -10.70 -16.51 5.81
N ALA A 164 -11.87 -15.90 5.60
CA ALA A 164 -13.01 -16.08 6.49
C ALA A 164 -13.51 -17.54 6.53
N PHE A 165 -13.48 -18.25 5.40
CA PHE A 165 -13.84 -19.65 5.34
C PHE A 165 -12.86 -20.51 6.14
N PHE A 166 -11.56 -20.27 6.01
CA PHE A 166 -10.53 -20.99 6.76
C PHE A 166 -10.63 -20.72 8.26
N THR A 167 -10.79 -19.47 8.68
CA THR A 167 -11.04 -19.10 10.08
C THR A 167 -12.27 -19.83 10.64
N SER A 168 -13.33 -20.00 9.84
CA SER A 168 -14.52 -20.75 10.27
C SER A 168 -14.24 -22.25 10.53
N ILE A 169 -13.25 -22.82 9.86
CA ILE A 169 -12.80 -24.20 10.06
C ILE A 169 -11.90 -24.29 11.29
N ILE A 170 -10.95 -23.36 11.44
CA ILE A 170 -10.09 -23.24 12.64
C ILE A 170 -10.95 -23.20 13.90
N ARG A 171 -11.99 -22.37 13.93
CA ARG A 171 -12.92 -22.25 15.07
C ARG A 171 -13.73 -23.51 15.36
N LYS A 172 -13.91 -24.41 14.38
CA LYS A 172 -14.57 -25.71 14.59
C LYS A 172 -13.62 -26.76 15.14
N GLU A 173 -12.31 -26.60 14.93
CA GLU A 173 -11.26 -27.50 15.41
C GLU A 173 -10.67 -27.08 16.76
N ASP A 174 -11.15 -25.98 17.38
CA ASP A 174 -10.87 -25.60 18.77
C ASP A 174 -11.98 -26.13 19.71
N PRO A 175 -11.91 -27.40 20.17
CA PRO A 175 -12.93 -27.97 21.05
C PRO A 175 -12.93 -27.34 22.45
N VAL A 176 -11.83 -26.69 22.84
CA VAL A 176 -11.64 -26.15 24.19
C VAL A 176 -12.22 -24.73 24.29
N GLY A 177 -12.51 -24.08 23.16
CA GLY A 177 -12.99 -22.71 23.12
C GLY A 177 -11.98 -21.71 23.67
N ASN A 178 -10.69 -22.03 23.61
CA ASN A 178 -9.62 -21.13 24.04
C ASN A 178 -9.62 -19.85 23.20
N ALA A 179 -9.99 -19.93 21.91
CA ALA A 179 -10.16 -18.75 21.05
C ALA A 179 -11.28 -17.82 21.54
N ARG A 180 -12.35 -18.35 22.16
CA ARG A 180 -13.43 -17.53 22.72
C ARG A 180 -13.04 -16.81 24.02
N ARG A 181 -12.00 -17.26 24.73
CA ARG A 181 -11.48 -16.54 25.90
C ARG A 181 -10.65 -15.31 25.53
N LEU A 182 -10.05 -15.26 24.34
CA LEU A 182 -9.40 -14.03 23.85
C LEU A 182 -10.40 -12.94 23.44
N ASP A 183 -11.62 -13.30 23.02
CA ASP A 183 -12.70 -12.34 22.72
C ASP A 183 -13.28 -11.66 23.98
N GLY A 184 -12.92 -12.13 25.19
CA GLY A 184 -13.21 -11.45 26.46
C GLY A 184 -12.37 -10.19 26.69
N LEU A 185 -11.22 -10.08 26.01
CA LEU A 185 -10.50 -8.82 25.86
C LEU A 185 -11.00 -8.15 24.58
N ARG A 186 -12.10 -7.42 24.76
CA ARG A 186 -12.73 -6.56 23.75
C ARG A 186 -11.69 -5.59 23.18
N TRP A 187 -11.08 -5.95 22.05
CA TRP A 187 -10.39 -4.99 21.20
C TRP A 187 -11.35 -3.82 20.91
N PRO A 188 -10.92 -2.55 21.01
CA PRO A 188 -11.77 -1.42 20.71
C PRO A 188 -12.31 -1.56 19.28
N ARG A 189 -13.56 -2.00 19.18
CA ARG A 189 -14.32 -2.05 17.94
C ARG A 189 -14.51 -0.59 17.57
N ASP A 190 -13.89 -0.15 16.48
CA ASP A 190 -14.14 1.17 15.93
C ASP A 190 -15.65 1.36 15.76
N GLY A 191 -16.15 2.33 16.51
CA GLY A 191 -17.57 2.56 16.70
C GLY A 191 -18.17 3.15 15.44
N HIS A 192 -18.77 2.30 14.61
CA HIS A 192 -19.92 2.70 13.82
C HIS A 192 -21.17 2.53 14.69
N GLY A 193 -21.63 3.66 15.22
CA GLY A 193 -22.84 3.79 16.01
C GLY A 193 -24.09 3.48 15.19
N GLY A 194 -25.02 2.81 15.85
CA GLY A 194 -26.37 2.54 15.37
C GLY A 194 -27.19 1.95 16.50
N TYR A 195 -27.46 2.77 17.52
CA TYR A 195 -28.41 2.46 18.59
C TYR A 195 -29.81 2.30 17.98
N ARG A 196 -30.44 1.14 18.22
CA ARG A 196 -31.89 1.02 18.37
C ARG A 196 -32.16 0.64 19.81
N ASP A 197 -32.42 1.64 20.64
CA ASP A 197 -33.10 1.46 21.92
C ASP A 197 -34.54 1.01 21.65
N ARG A 198 -34.90 -0.16 22.17
CA ARG A 198 -36.30 -0.49 22.44
C ARG A 198 -36.42 -0.71 23.94
N HIS A 199 -37.17 0.20 24.55
CA HIS A 199 -37.71 0.10 25.89
C HIS A 199 -38.47 -1.22 26.07
N GLU A 200 -38.14 -1.94 27.13
CA GLU A 200 -38.97 -2.97 27.74
C GLU A 200 -39.42 -2.43 29.11
N PRO A 201 -40.73 -2.30 29.38
CA PRO A 201 -41.21 -1.90 30.69
C PRO A 201 -41.29 -3.12 31.60
N GLN A 202 -40.58 -3.03 32.73
CA GLN A 202 -40.90 -3.76 33.95
C GLN A 202 -42.26 -3.28 34.45
N ASP A 203 -43.21 -4.20 34.64
CA ASP A 203 -44.00 -4.18 35.87
C ASP A 203 -44.84 -5.45 36.13
N HIS A 204 -44.92 -5.71 37.44
CA HIS A 204 -45.88 -6.49 38.22
C HIS A 204 -45.77 -8.02 38.37
N ARG A 205 -45.58 -8.36 39.65
CA ARG A 205 -45.65 -9.66 40.31
C ARG A 205 -47.11 -10.09 40.58
N ASP A 206 -47.19 -11.37 40.95
CA ASP A 206 -48.19 -12.03 41.79
C ASP A 206 -49.51 -12.44 41.13
N TYR A 207 -49.64 -13.75 40.83
CA TYR A 207 -50.56 -14.64 41.55
C TYR A 207 -50.19 -16.11 41.30
N ARG A 208 -50.13 -16.87 42.41
CA ARG A 208 -50.20 -18.33 42.46
C ARG A 208 -51.48 -18.83 41.79
N ASP A 209 -51.42 -19.94 41.06
CA ASP A 209 -52.14 -21.16 41.48
C ASP A 209 -51.81 -22.40 40.64
N GLU A 210 -51.91 -23.52 41.34
CA GLU A 210 -51.65 -24.89 40.93
C GLU A 210 -52.66 -25.40 39.88
N ARG A 211 -52.19 -26.21 38.91
CA ARG A 211 -52.57 -27.63 38.74
C ARG A 211 -52.05 -28.22 37.42
N PRO A 212 -51.70 -29.53 37.42
CA PRO A 212 -51.20 -30.24 36.25
C PRO A 212 -52.34 -30.90 35.46
N TYR A 213 -52.28 -30.86 34.13
CA TYR A 213 -53.06 -31.75 33.27
C TYR A 213 -52.15 -32.46 32.28
N THR A 214 -52.04 -33.77 32.49
CA THR A 214 -51.63 -34.75 31.50
C THR A 214 -52.67 -34.83 30.38
N ARG A 215 -52.24 -34.86 29.11
CA ARG A 215 -52.97 -35.62 28.08
C ARG A 215 -52.10 -36.00 26.90
N GLU A 216 -51.77 -37.28 26.91
CA GLU A 216 -51.40 -38.14 25.80
C GLU A 216 -52.55 -38.23 24.77
N ARG A 217 -52.27 -38.09 23.46
CA ARG A 217 -52.59 -39.08 22.40
C ARG A 217 -52.56 -38.52 20.95
N ARG A 218 -51.93 -39.36 20.11
CA ARG A 218 -52.27 -39.75 18.71
C ARG A 218 -51.87 -38.86 17.52
N ALA A 219 -50.78 -39.30 16.90
CA ALA A 219 -50.69 -39.85 15.53
C ALA A 219 -51.90 -39.78 14.58
N LEU A 220 -51.66 -39.29 13.36
CA LEU A 220 -52.10 -39.74 12.00
C LEU A 220 -51.45 -38.77 10.97
N ARG A 221 -50.49 -39.22 10.15
CA ARG A 221 -50.58 -39.70 8.73
C ARG A 221 -50.76 -38.60 7.66
N HIS A 222 -49.94 -38.75 6.59
CA HIS A 222 -50.11 -38.28 5.19
C HIS A 222 -50.01 -36.75 4.94
N ASP A 223 -49.32 -36.19 3.95
CA ASP A 223 -49.02 -36.65 2.58
C ASP A 223 -47.68 -36.13 2.01
N SER A 224 -47.13 -36.95 1.11
CA SER A 224 -46.06 -36.69 0.16
C SER A 224 -46.50 -35.74 -0.96
N TYR A 225 -45.71 -34.70 -1.24
CA TYR A 225 -45.76 -34.00 -2.52
C TYR A 225 -44.54 -34.35 -3.37
N ASP A 226 -44.84 -35.13 -4.39
CA ASP A 226 -44.11 -35.34 -5.63
C ASP A 226 -44.01 -34.02 -6.42
N ARG A 227 -42.84 -33.70 -6.96
CA ARG A 227 -42.66 -32.55 -7.85
C ARG A 227 -41.67 -32.91 -8.94
N SER A 228 -42.25 -33.33 -10.05
CA SER A 228 -41.63 -33.71 -11.31
C SER A 228 -41.02 -32.51 -12.04
N ASP A 229 -39.86 -32.78 -12.62
CA ASP A 229 -39.38 -32.43 -13.96
C ASP A 229 -39.93 -31.17 -14.67
N HIS A 230 -39.00 -30.24 -14.91
CA HIS A 230 -39.07 -29.33 -16.06
C HIS A 230 -37.75 -29.36 -16.83
N ASP A 231 -37.78 -30.08 -17.94
CA ASP A 231 -36.86 -29.95 -19.07
C ASP A 231 -36.86 -28.51 -19.60
N ARG A 232 -35.66 -27.97 -19.86
CA ARG A 232 -35.47 -26.71 -20.56
C ARG A 232 -34.69 -26.93 -21.86
N ASP A 233 -35.40 -26.67 -22.95
CA ASP A 233 -34.93 -26.61 -24.32
C ASP A 233 -33.71 -25.69 -24.50
N SER A 234 -32.71 -26.25 -25.18
CA SER A 234 -31.52 -25.56 -25.66
C SER A 234 -31.74 -25.10 -27.10
N ARG A 235 -31.99 -23.81 -27.33
CA ARG A 235 -31.96 -23.21 -28.67
C ARG A 235 -30.59 -22.61 -28.98
N SER A 236 -29.96 -23.21 -29.98
CA SER A 236 -28.73 -22.77 -30.65
C SER A 236 -28.99 -21.51 -31.49
N LEU A 237 -28.17 -20.48 -31.29
CA LEU A 237 -28.08 -19.31 -32.18
C LEU A 237 -26.74 -19.36 -32.92
N GLN A 238 -26.83 -19.57 -34.23
CA GLN A 238 -25.73 -19.41 -35.18
C GLN A 238 -25.46 -17.92 -35.39
N TYR A 239 -24.21 -17.49 -35.24
CA TYR A 239 -23.74 -16.18 -35.68
C TYR A 239 -22.88 -16.33 -36.94
N SER A 240 -23.30 -15.64 -37.99
CA SER A 240 -22.68 -15.50 -39.30
C SER A 240 -21.44 -14.60 -39.27
N ALA A 241 -20.37 -15.06 -39.92
CA ALA A 241 -19.13 -14.33 -40.14
C ALA A 241 -19.34 -13.13 -41.08
N SER A 242 -18.73 -11.99 -40.74
CA SER A 242 -18.67 -10.79 -41.58
C SER A 242 -17.24 -10.50 -42.00
N THR A 243 -17.07 -10.34 -43.31
CA THR A 243 -15.86 -10.10 -44.09
C THR A 243 -15.25 -8.73 -43.77
N SER A 244 -13.94 -8.65 -43.53
CA SER A 244 -13.19 -7.39 -43.37
C SER A 244 -12.45 -7.02 -44.66
N HIS A 245 -12.67 -5.78 -45.13
CA HIS A 245 -11.93 -5.14 -46.21
C HIS A 245 -10.62 -4.53 -45.67
N ALA A 246 -9.50 -4.80 -46.36
CA ALA A 246 -8.19 -4.22 -46.09
C ALA A 246 -8.01 -2.92 -46.89
N HIS A 247 -7.53 -1.86 -46.24
CA HIS A 247 -7.06 -0.62 -46.87
C HIS A 247 -5.52 -0.63 -46.99
N THR A 248 -5.05 -0.40 -48.21
CA THR A 248 -3.63 -0.22 -48.58
C THR A 248 -3.18 1.19 -48.21
N VAL A 249 -2.07 1.32 -47.47
CA VAL A 249 -1.43 2.61 -47.16
C VAL A 249 -0.09 2.69 -47.89
N GLU A 250 0.04 3.71 -48.74
CA GLU A 250 1.21 4.11 -49.51
C GLU A 250 2.33 4.66 -48.60
N SER A 251 3.57 4.21 -48.81
CA SER A 251 4.75 4.67 -48.07
C SER A 251 5.58 5.64 -48.93
N LYS A 252 5.83 6.85 -48.38
CA LYS A 252 6.75 7.86 -48.93
C LYS A 252 8.22 7.45 -48.74
N PRO A 253 9.13 7.74 -49.69
CA PRO A 253 10.55 7.44 -49.52
C PRO A 253 11.28 8.51 -48.69
N LEU A 254 12.23 8.04 -47.86
CA LEU A 254 13.14 8.84 -47.06
C LEU A 254 14.33 9.33 -47.89
N ALA A 255 14.73 10.58 -47.68
CA ALA A 255 15.83 11.25 -48.35
C ALA A 255 17.20 10.76 -47.86
N LEU A 256 18.13 10.55 -48.80
CA LEU A 256 19.55 10.30 -48.55
C LEU A 256 20.31 11.64 -48.51
N THR A 257 21.06 11.89 -47.45
CA THR A 257 22.02 13.00 -47.35
C THR A 257 23.37 12.59 -47.91
N SER A 258 23.84 13.35 -48.91
CA SER A 258 25.13 13.15 -49.57
C SER A 258 26.24 13.86 -48.79
N ALA A 259 27.28 13.14 -48.37
CA ALA A 259 28.52 13.72 -47.88
C ALA A 259 29.58 13.72 -48.98
N LEU A 260 30.25 14.86 -49.15
CA LEU A 260 31.34 15.08 -50.10
C LEU A 260 32.49 14.09 -49.88
N GLY A 261 32.76 13.26 -50.89
CA GLY A 261 33.91 12.33 -50.87
C GLY A 261 33.68 10.93 -51.44
N GLY A 262 32.65 10.69 -52.27
CA GLY A 262 32.64 9.60 -53.27
C GLY A 262 32.86 8.15 -52.83
N GLN A 263 32.84 7.81 -51.53
CA GLN A 263 32.98 6.45 -51.04
C GLN A 263 31.89 6.17 -50.01
N THR A 264 31.11 5.11 -50.25
CA THR A 264 30.06 4.66 -49.34
C THR A 264 30.58 3.45 -48.56
N PHE A 265 30.65 3.60 -47.24
CA PHE A 265 31.03 2.52 -46.32
C PHE A 265 29.77 1.94 -45.69
N LEU A 266 29.61 0.62 -45.73
CA LEU A 266 28.60 -0.10 -44.95
C LEU A 266 29.30 -0.86 -43.83
N SER A 267 28.96 -0.54 -42.58
CA SER A 267 29.41 -1.28 -41.40
C SER A 267 28.39 -2.34 -41.02
N THR A 268 28.83 -3.58 -40.84
CA THR A 268 28.00 -4.65 -40.31
C THR A 268 27.98 -4.64 -38.77
N PRO A 269 27.00 -5.30 -38.12
CA PRO A 269 26.93 -5.40 -36.65
C PRO A 269 28.14 -6.13 -36.01
N SER A 270 28.94 -6.86 -36.80
CA SER A 270 30.17 -7.53 -36.36
C SER A 270 31.43 -6.66 -36.50
N GLY A 271 31.32 -5.41 -36.94
CA GLY A 271 32.43 -4.47 -37.06
C GLY A 271 33.27 -4.57 -38.34
N GLN A 272 32.83 -5.35 -39.33
CA GLN A 272 33.48 -5.37 -40.64
C GLN A 272 32.97 -4.21 -41.52
N GLN A 273 33.91 -3.47 -42.09
CA GLN A 273 33.61 -2.37 -43.02
C GLN A 273 33.74 -2.87 -44.46
N ILE A 274 32.65 -2.74 -45.23
CA ILE A 274 32.63 -3.07 -46.65
C ILE A 274 32.73 -1.75 -47.44
N LEU A 275 33.81 -1.61 -48.20
CA LEU A 275 34.05 -0.49 -49.10
C LEU A 275 33.37 -0.74 -50.45
N ILE A 276 32.40 0.09 -50.82
CA ILE A 276 31.75 -0.01 -52.14
C ILE A 276 32.36 1.07 -53.05
N LEU A 277 33.18 0.62 -54.01
CA LEU A 277 33.63 1.42 -55.14
C LEU A 277 32.70 1.19 -56.35
N ASN A 278 32.54 2.21 -57.20
CA ASN A 278 31.62 2.28 -58.34
C ASN A 278 31.57 1.03 -59.26
N PRO A 279 30.48 0.82 -60.02
CA PRO A 279 30.09 -0.49 -60.54
C PRO A 279 30.93 -0.90 -61.75
N GLY A 280 31.99 -1.63 -61.47
CA GLY A 280 32.84 -2.24 -62.48
C GLY A 280 33.91 -3.07 -61.78
N SER A 281 33.55 -4.29 -61.41
CA SER A 281 34.37 -5.29 -60.72
C SER A 281 34.68 -5.03 -59.23
N THR A 282 33.87 -5.63 -58.37
CA THR A 282 34.19 -5.80 -56.95
C THR A 282 34.87 -7.16 -56.78
N GLN A 283 36.19 -7.19 -56.60
CA GLN A 283 36.93 -8.39 -56.21
C GLN A 283 37.16 -8.40 -54.71
N GLN A 284 36.68 -9.44 -54.04
CA GLN A 284 37.02 -9.74 -52.65
C GLN A 284 37.46 -11.21 -52.61
N GLY A 285 38.75 -11.47 -52.38
CA GLY A 285 39.25 -12.83 -52.09
C GLY A 285 39.14 -13.87 -53.21
N GLY A 286 39.29 -13.49 -54.49
CA GLY A 286 39.52 -14.45 -55.58
C GLY A 286 38.33 -15.31 -56.02
N GLN A 287 37.12 -15.06 -55.54
CA GLN A 287 35.91 -15.69 -56.05
C GLN A 287 34.90 -14.65 -56.54
N SER A 288 34.50 -14.74 -57.81
CA SER A 288 33.44 -13.92 -58.38
C SER A 288 32.09 -14.40 -57.86
N LEU A 289 31.48 -13.65 -56.94
CA LEU A 289 30.11 -13.92 -56.52
C LEU A 289 29.15 -13.54 -57.64
N ASN A 290 28.33 -14.49 -58.06
CA ASN A 290 27.30 -14.27 -59.08
C ASN A 290 26.21 -13.35 -58.51
N ILE A 291 25.60 -12.51 -59.35
CA ILE A 291 24.51 -11.59 -59.02
C ILE A 291 23.35 -12.33 -58.31
N GLU A 292 23.11 -13.60 -58.63
CA GLU A 292 22.12 -14.44 -57.94
C GLU A 292 22.47 -14.73 -56.47
N GLN A 293 23.76 -14.87 -56.12
CA GLN A 293 24.20 -15.08 -54.73
C GLN A 293 24.07 -13.80 -53.90
N LEU A 294 24.35 -12.64 -54.50
CA LEU A 294 24.09 -11.34 -53.86
C LEU A 294 22.59 -11.08 -53.68
N SER A 295 21.76 -11.49 -54.64
CA SER A 295 20.29 -11.45 -54.52
C SER A 295 19.78 -12.34 -53.38
N GLN A 296 20.31 -13.57 -53.24
CA GLN A 296 19.96 -14.47 -52.14
C GLN A 296 20.43 -13.95 -50.77
N MET A 297 21.60 -13.31 -50.69
CA MET A 297 22.05 -12.65 -49.46
C MET A 297 21.19 -11.42 -49.10
N LEU A 298 20.71 -10.66 -50.09
CA LEU A 298 19.81 -9.53 -49.85
C LEU A 298 18.41 -9.97 -49.40
N VAL A 299 17.93 -11.12 -49.88
CA VAL A 299 16.68 -11.75 -49.41
C VAL A 299 16.85 -12.30 -47.98
N ALA A 300 18.02 -12.83 -47.64
CA ALA A 300 18.33 -13.29 -46.28
C ALA A 300 18.51 -12.12 -45.27
N ALA A 301 18.84 -10.92 -45.76
CA ALA A 301 19.00 -9.70 -44.95
C ALA A 301 17.71 -8.86 -44.82
N GLN A 302 16.58 -9.32 -45.38
CA GLN A 302 15.29 -8.70 -45.05
C GLN A 302 14.98 -8.94 -43.57
N PRO A 303 14.59 -7.91 -42.80
CA PRO A 303 14.21 -8.11 -41.41
C PRO A 303 13.07 -9.11 -41.36
N GLN A 304 13.38 -10.31 -40.86
CA GLN A 304 12.40 -11.35 -40.55
C GLN A 304 11.24 -10.65 -39.82
N ARG A 305 10.02 -10.75 -40.37
CA ARG A 305 8.82 -10.29 -39.68
C ARG A 305 8.83 -10.93 -38.31
N ILE A 306 9.13 -10.12 -37.29
CA ILE A 306 9.16 -10.56 -35.90
C ILE A 306 7.79 -11.21 -35.67
N PRO A 307 7.73 -12.49 -35.26
CA PRO A 307 6.47 -13.13 -34.96
C PRO A 307 5.72 -12.22 -33.98
N GLN A 308 4.46 -11.90 -34.29
CA GLN A 308 3.63 -11.12 -33.39
C GLN A 308 3.50 -11.90 -32.09
N LEU A 309 4.39 -11.61 -31.14
CA LEU A 309 4.36 -12.14 -29.80
C LEU A 309 3.07 -11.63 -29.18
N SER A 310 2.17 -12.58 -28.95
CA SER A 310 0.86 -12.37 -28.36
C SER A 310 1.01 -11.54 -27.08
N THR A 311 0.42 -10.34 -27.09
CA THR A 311 0.23 -9.52 -25.90
C THR A 311 -0.62 -10.30 -24.90
N GLN A 312 -0.01 -10.74 -23.80
CA GLN A 312 -0.73 -11.39 -22.72
C GLN A 312 -1.68 -10.37 -22.06
N GLN A 313 -2.96 -10.74 -21.97
CA GLN A 313 -3.97 -9.96 -21.25
C GLN A 313 -4.07 -10.46 -19.82
N ALA A 314 -3.66 -9.65 -18.86
CA ALA A 314 -3.92 -9.87 -17.45
C ALA A 314 -4.90 -8.80 -16.99
N HIS A 315 -6.02 -9.20 -16.39
CA HIS A 315 -7.06 -8.29 -15.86
C HIS A 315 -7.68 -7.34 -16.91
N GLY A 316 -7.71 -7.75 -18.18
CA GLY A 316 -8.24 -6.92 -19.28
C GLY A 316 -7.31 -5.79 -19.72
N ARG A 317 -6.10 -5.69 -19.16
CA ARG A 317 -5.06 -4.76 -19.62
C ARG A 317 -4.08 -5.46 -20.55
N VAL A 318 -3.59 -4.71 -21.52
CA VAL A 318 -2.57 -5.15 -22.47
C VAL A 318 -1.21 -4.93 -21.81
N SER A 319 -0.41 -5.99 -21.62
CA SER A 319 0.99 -5.84 -21.22
C SER A 319 1.79 -5.18 -22.35
N TYR A 320 2.60 -4.18 -22.00
CA TYR A 320 3.47 -3.46 -22.92
C TYR A 320 4.96 -3.78 -22.75
N GLY A 321 5.32 -4.80 -21.95
CA GLY A 321 6.72 -5.09 -21.61
C GLY A 321 7.64 -5.23 -22.83
N VAL A 322 7.18 -5.92 -23.88
CA VAL A 322 7.96 -6.08 -25.12
C VAL A 322 8.12 -4.76 -25.88
N GLN A 323 7.07 -3.95 -26.03
CA GLN A 323 7.19 -2.67 -26.72
C GLN A 323 8.00 -1.64 -25.91
N GLN A 324 7.92 -1.70 -24.57
CA GLN A 324 8.76 -0.90 -23.68
C GLN A 324 10.25 -1.24 -23.89
N ALA A 325 10.60 -2.53 -23.89
CA ALA A 325 11.97 -2.98 -24.17
C ALA A 325 12.46 -2.54 -25.57
N GLN A 326 11.60 -2.61 -26.59
CA GLN A 326 11.90 -2.13 -27.94
C GLN A 326 12.20 -0.62 -28.01
N LEU A 327 11.60 0.19 -27.13
CA LEU A 327 11.92 1.62 -26.99
C LEU A 327 13.16 1.87 -26.10
N GLY A 328 13.85 0.82 -25.67
CA GLY A 328 15.00 0.90 -24.77
C GLY A 328 14.62 1.32 -23.35
N VAL A 329 13.46 0.89 -22.87
CA VAL A 329 13.13 0.96 -21.45
C VAL A 329 13.86 -0.20 -20.73
N ARG A 330 14.50 0.07 -19.58
CA ARG A 330 15.08 -0.93 -18.68
C ARG A 330 13.94 -1.64 -17.94
N THR A 331 13.28 -2.59 -18.63
CA THR A 331 12.05 -3.24 -18.13
C THR A 331 12.25 -3.92 -16.79
N ASP A 332 13.41 -4.53 -16.55
CA ASP A 332 13.68 -5.25 -15.30
C ASP A 332 13.64 -4.30 -14.10
N GLU A 333 14.36 -3.18 -14.18
CA GLU A 333 14.34 -2.14 -13.14
C GLU A 333 12.99 -1.43 -13.04
N PHE A 334 12.32 -1.21 -14.17
CA PHE A 334 11.09 -0.44 -14.23
C PHE A 334 9.88 -1.23 -13.72
N HIS A 335 9.81 -2.54 -14.00
CA HIS A 335 8.73 -3.42 -13.56
C HIS A 335 8.80 -3.77 -12.07
N ASP A 336 10.01 -3.74 -11.49
CA ASP A 336 10.21 -3.91 -10.05
C ASP A 336 9.60 -2.76 -9.21
N LEU A 337 9.36 -1.59 -9.83
CA LEU A 337 8.81 -0.41 -9.12
C LEU A 337 7.32 -0.54 -8.82
N SER A 338 6.56 -1.22 -9.67
CA SER A 338 5.16 -1.53 -9.44
C SER A 338 4.70 -2.64 -10.38
N LYS A 339 3.81 -3.51 -9.88
CA LYS A 339 3.10 -4.51 -10.70
C LYS A 339 2.30 -3.90 -11.86
N PHE A 340 2.03 -2.60 -11.83
CA PHE A 340 1.31 -1.91 -12.89
C PHE A 340 2.23 -1.31 -13.98
N ALA A 341 3.54 -1.26 -13.75
CA ALA A 341 4.50 -0.63 -14.65
C ALA A 341 4.57 -1.34 -16.03
N GLU A 342 4.35 -2.66 -16.07
CA GLU A 342 4.29 -3.44 -17.31
C GLU A 342 3.12 -3.02 -18.22
N PHE A 343 2.05 -2.43 -17.65
CA PHE A 343 0.87 -1.99 -18.40
C PHE A 343 0.90 -0.50 -18.77
N VAL A 344 1.96 0.24 -18.39
CA VAL A 344 2.12 1.64 -18.78
C VAL A 344 2.45 1.74 -20.26
N SER A 345 1.86 2.71 -20.96
CA SER A 345 2.14 2.90 -22.39
C SER A 345 3.65 3.05 -22.66
N PRO A 346 4.20 2.49 -23.76
CA PRO A 346 5.65 2.49 -24.01
C PRO A 346 6.28 3.89 -24.02
N SER A 347 5.56 4.88 -24.54
CA SER A 347 6.03 6.28 -24.59
C SER A 347 6.12 6.91 -23.18
N ALA A 348 5.13 6.66 -22.33
CA ALA A 348 5.12 7.14 -20.95
C ALA A 348 6.23 6.48 -20.12
N ALA A 349 6.41 5.16 -20.26
CA ALA A 349 7.50 4.43 -19.60
C ALA A 349 8.88 4.97 -20.01
N LYS A 350 9.10 5.22 -21.32
CA LYS A 350 10.35 5.81 -21.80
C LYS A 350 10.57 7.21 -21.23
N LYS A 351 9.54 8.05 -21.15
CA LYS A 351 9.63 9.39 -20.56
C LYS A 351 10.01 9.34 -19.08
N LEU A 352 9.38 8.46 -18.30
CA LEU A 352 9.70 8.27 -16.89
C LEU A 352 11.15 7.82 -16.68
N GLN A 353 11.64 6.90 -17.51
CA GLN A 353 13.04 6.49 -17.43
C GLN A 353 14.01 7.61 -17.79
N VAL A 354 13.73 8.38 -18.86
CA VAL A 354 14.57 9.55 -19.22
C VAL A 354 14.62 10.56 -18.07
N LEU A 355 13.48 10.81 -17.41
CA LEU A 355 13.42 11.68 -16.24
C LEU A 355 14.24 11.11 -15.07
N TRP A 356 14.16 9.79 -14.83
CA TRP A 356 14.96 9.12 -13.81
C TRP A 356 16.46 9.24 -14.07
N ASP A 357 16.90 9.01 -15.31
CA ASP A 357 18.29 9.15 -15.72
C ASP A 357 18.80 10.61 -15.59
N GLN A 358 17.90 11.59 -15.64
CA GLN A 358 18.17 13.00 -15.37
C GLN A 358 18.17 13.36 -13.87
N GLY A 359 17.99 12.39 -12.98
CA GLY A 359 17.94 12.59 -11.52
C GLY A 359 16.57 13.02 -10.99
N ASN A 360 15.52 12.99 -11.81
CA ASN A 360 14.16 13.24 -11.34
C ASN A 360 13.62 12.02 -10.58
N ARG A 361 13.19 12.22 -9.33
CA ARG A 361 12.74 11.15 -8.45
C ARG A 361 11.26 10.77 -8.60
N LEU A 362 10.53 11.32 -9.58
CA LEU A 362 9.09 11.08 -9.76
C LEU A 362 8.74 9.59 -9.69
N VAL A 363 9.47 8.76 -10.43
CA VAL A 363 9.22 7.31 -10.54
C VAL A 363 9.24 6.61 -9.17
N SER A 364 10.16 7.00 -8.28
CA SER A 364 10.27 6.45 -6.92
C SER A 364 9.24 6.98 -5.92
N LEU A 365 8.53 8.06 -6.26
CA LEU A 365 7.52 8.67 -5.39
C LEU A 365 6.10 8.23 -5.73
N LEU A 366 5.89 7.64 -6.92
CA LEU A 366 4.59 7.14 -7.35
C LEU A 366 4.19 5.89 -6.55
N ASP A 367 3.00 5.93 -5.94
CA ASP A 367 2.40 4.76 -5.31
C ASP A 367 1.71 3.84 -6.33
N ASP A 368 1.36 2.62 -5.92
CA ASP A 368 0.70 1.63 -6.78
C ASP A 368 -0.58 2.17 -7.43
N ARG A 369 -1.30 3.09 -6.76
CA ARG A 369 -2.52 3.67 -7.31
C ARG A 369 -2.23 4.68 -8.42
N SER A 370 -1.17 5.46 -8.27
CA SER A 370 -0.71 6.38 -9.32
C SER A 370 -0.20 5.62 -10.54
N TRP A 371 0.52 4.52 -10.33
CA TRP A 371 0.92 3.61 -11.40
C TRP A 371 -0.26 2.97 -12.12
N GLU A 372 -1.27 2.53 -11.37
CA GLU A 372 -2.49 1.98 -11.93
C GLU A 372 -3.22 2.99 -12.82
N LEU A 373 -3.36 4.24 -12.35
CA LEU A 373 -3.96 5.31 -13.15
C LEU A 373 -3.16 5.61 -14.40
N LEU A 374 -1.82 5.60 -14.30
CA LEU A 374 -0.95 5.84 -15.44
C LEU A 374 -1.08 4.73 -16.50
N ALA A 375 -1.33 3.48 -16.09
CA ALA A 375 -1.60 2.38 -17.00
C ALA A 375 -2.96 2.49 -17.70
N ASP A 376 -3.93 3.18 -17.09
CA ASP A 376 -5.26 3.40 -17.66
C ASP A 376 -5.36 4.67 -18.53
N LEU A 377 -4.35 5.55 -18.49
CA LEU A 377 -4.30 6.77 -19.31
C LEU A 377 -3.87 6.44 -20.75
N PRO A 378 -4.48 7.07 -21.77
CA PRO A 378 -3.95 7.00 -23.12
C PRO A 378 -2.58 7.70 -23.19
N ALA A 379 -1.75 7.27 -24.15
CA ALA A 379 -0.34 7.67 -24.23
C ALA A 379 -0.09 9.19 -24.25
N PRO A 380 -0.83 10.03 -25.01
CA PRO A 380 -0.55 11.47 -25.01
C PRO A 380 -0.92 12.14 -23.68
N GLU A 381 -2.02 11.74 -23.05
CA GLU A 381 -2.44 12.28 -21.75
C GLU A 381 -1.50 11.83 -20.63
N ALA A 382 -1.05 10.58 -20.66
CA ALA A 382 -0.04 10.07 -19.74
C ALA A 382 1.25 10.91 -19.78
N LEU A 383 1.71 11.29 -20.97
CA LEU A 383 2.90 12.15 -21.13
C LEU A 383 2.69 13.54 -20.53
N LEU A 384 1.51 14.16 -20.75
CA LEU A 384 1.18 15.48 -20.17
C LEU A 384 1.19 15.45 -18.64
N VAL A 385 0.58 14.42 -18.03
CA VAL A 385 0.54 14.25 -16.58
C VAL A 385 1.94 14.05 -16.00
N ILE A 386 2.79 13.27 -16.67
CA ILE A 386 4.19 13.06 -16.27
C ILE A 386 4.97 14.38 -16.34
N GLU A 387 4.84 15.13 -17.43
CA GLU A 387 5.56 16.40 -17.62
C GLU A 387 5.13 17.45 -16.60
N GLU A 388 3.83 17.62 -16.38
CA GLU A 388 3.32 18.58 -15.40
C GLU A 388 3.72 18.22 -13.96
N THR A 389 3.66 16.93 -13.61
CA THR A 389 4.03 16.48 -12.26
C THR A 389 5.54 16.59 -12.04
N SER A 390 6.35 16.18 -13.01
CA SER A 390 7.82 16.24 -12.91
C SER A 390 8.34 17.67 -12.85
N ALA A 391 7.69 18.62 -13.52
CA ALA A 391 8.04 20.04 -13.45
C ALA A 391 7.74 20.66 -12.07
N ASN A 392 6.73 20.15 -11.36
CA ASN A 392 6.29 20.69 -10.06
C ASN A 392 6.81 19.90 -8.85
N ILE A 393 7.51 18.77 -9.05
CA ILE A 393 7.85 17.80 -8.00
C ILE A 393 8.50 18.41 -6.74
N SER A 394 9.35 19.42 -6.89
CA SER A 394 10.04 20.09 -5.78
C SER A 394 9.14 21.01 -4.94
N ARG A 395 7.99 21.40 -5.47
CA ARG A 395 7.02 22.31 -4.82
C ARG A 395 5.86 21.56 -4.17
N LEU A 396 5.66 20.29 -4.53
CA LEU A 396 4.52 19.50 -4.09
C LEU A 396 4.78 18.90 -2.71
N LYS A 397 3.88 19.16 -1.76
CA LYS A 397 3.88 18.48 -0.45
C LYS A 397 3.48 17.00 -0.56
N ASN A 398 2.63 16.67 -1.53
CA ASN A 398 2.14 15.31 -1.79
C ASN A 398 2.07 15.08 -3.31
N VAL A 399 3.07 14.36 -3.84
CA VAL A 399 3.21 14.10 -5.28
C VAL A 399 2.08 13.21 -5.80
N ASN A 400 1.70 12.15 -5.08
CA ASN A 400 0.64 11.23 -5.49
C ASN A 400 -0.72 11.92 -5.56
N ALA A 401 -1.05 12.77 -4.59
CA ALA A 401 -2.31 13.51 -4.63
C ALA A 401 -2.41 14.45 -5.85
N PHE A 402 -1.33 15.16 -6.17
CA PHE A 402 -1.28 16.04 -7.34
C PHE A 402 -1.31 15.23 -8.65
N PHE A 403 -0.55 14.15 -8.73
CA PHE A 403 -0.53 13.26 -9.89
C PHE A 403 -1.92 12.68 -10.16
N MET A 404 -2.61 12.19 -9.12
CA MET A 404 -3.98 11.67 -9.23
C MET A 404 -4.99 12.76 -9.63
N GLU A 405 -4.85 13.99 -9.12
CA GLU A 405 -5.69 15.12 -9.53
C GLU A 405 -5.55 15.38 -11.03
N LYS A 406 -4.32 15.44 -11.53
CA LYS A 406 -4.02 15.66 -12.96
C LYS A 406 -4.43 14.50 -13.84
N ALA A 407 -4.16 13.26 -13.44
CA ALA A 407 -4.64 12.08 -14.15
C ALA A 407 -6.18 12.05 -14.23
N GLY A 408 -6.87 12.48 -13.16
CA GLY A 408 -8.33 12.53 -13.07
C GLY A 408 -9.01 13.45 -14.10
N ASP A 409 -8.28 14.44 -14.64
CA ASP A 409 -8.79 15.34 -15.68
C ASP A 409 -8.86 14.67 -17.06
N TYR A 410 -8.05 13.63 -17.29
CA TYR A 410 -7.95 12.93 -18.57
C TYR A 410 -8.64 11.56 -18.60
N LEU A 411 -9.02 11.02 -17.44
CA LEU A 411 -9.67 9.71 -17.38
C LEU A 411 -11.11 9.76 -17.93
N PRO A 412 -11.53 8.74 -18.69
CA PRO A 412 -12.92 8.56 -19.10
C PRO A 412 -13.85 8.62 -17.88
N ARG A 413 -15.00 9.30 -18.04
CA ARG A 413 -15.96 9.56 -16.95
C ARG A 413 -16.33 8.32 -16.13
N ARG A 414 -16.40 7.13 -16.76
CA ARG A 414 -16.67 5.85 -16.09
C ARG A 414 -15.60 5.45 -15.06
N ILE A 415 -14.31 5.69 -15.36
CA ILE A 415 -13.20 5.40 -14.45
C ILE A 415 -13.13 6.49 -13.36
N ARG A 416 -13.44 7.74 -13.73
CA ARG A 416 -13.52 8.87 -12.80
C ARG A 416 -14.52 8.65 -11.66
N GLU A 417 -15.65 8.02 -11.95
CA GLU A 417 -16.70 7.71 -10.95
C GLU A 417 -16.29 6.57 -10.00
N ALA A 418 -15.37 5.70 -10.40
CA ALA A 418 -14.83 4.62 -9.57
C ALA A 418 -13.68 5.06 -8.65
N LEU A 419 -13.12 6.26 -8.85
CA LEU A 419 -12.08 6.81 -7.98
C LEU A 419 -12.69 7.32 -6.66
N PRO A 420 -12.10 6.98 -5.50
CA PRO A 420 -12.52 7.56 -4.24
C PRO A 420 -12.35 9.07 -4.33
N SER A 421 -13.48 9.78 -4.35
CA SER A 421 -13.48 11.22 -4.58
C SER A 421 -12.86 11.92 -3.38
N SER A 422 -11.57 12.28 -3.47
CA SER A 422 -10.93 13.18 -2.50
C SER A 422 -11.52 14.60 -2.54
N ARG A 423 -12.41 14.89 -3.49
CA ARG A 423 -13.15 16.15 -3.63
C ARG A 423 -14.57 15.90 -4.17
N ARG A 424 -15.50 15.45 -3.32
CA ARG A 424 -16.96 15.70 -3.44
C ARG A 424 -17.69 15.24 -2.17
N VAL A 425 -17.61 16.07 -1.13
CA VAL A 425 -18.77 16.36 -0.28
C VAL A 425 -19.14 17.81 -0.57
N ARG A 426 -19.75 18.04 -1.73
CA ARG A 426 -20.59 19.21 -2.02
C ARG A 426 -21.25 19.00 -3.39
N ASP A 427 -22.55 19.23 -3.36
CA ASP A 427 -23.47 19.36 -4.48
C ASP A 427 -23.92 18.06 -5.16
N GLU A 428 -24.71 17.28 -4.43
CA GLU A 428 -25.75 16.44 -5.03
C GLU A 428 -27.11 17.15 -4.86
N PRO A 429 -27.88 17.42 -5.94
CA PRO A 429 -29.22 17.99 -5.83
C PRO A 429 -30.15 16.96 -5.18
N ARG A 430 -30.71 17.30 -4.01
CA ARG A 430 -31.69 16.46 -3.31
C ARG A 430 -32.88 16.16 -4.23
N ALA A 431 -33.06 14.88 -4.54
CA ALA A 431 -34.27 14.35 -5.14
C ALA A 431 -35.50 14.80 -4.32
N SER A 432 -36.49 15.36 -5.02
CA SER A 432 -37.74 15.87 -4.48
C SER A 432 -38.50 14.76 -3.76
N ARG A 433 -38.48 14.81 -2.42
CA ARG A 433 -39.31 13.97 -1.57
C ARG A 433 -40.75 14.47 -1.66
N MET A 434 -41.57 13.76 -2.44
CA MET A 434 -43.02 13.97 -2.50
C MET A 434 -43.61 13.83 -1.09
N MET A 435 -44.28 14.88 -0.60
CA MET A 435 -45.18 14.84 0.55
C MET A 435 -46.63 14.84 0.05
N PRO A 436 -47.56 14.20 0.78
CA PRO A 436 -48.93 14.01 0.33
C PRO A 436 -49.75 15.30 0.48
N MET A 437 -50.54 15.56 -0.56
CA MET A 437 -51.51 16.64 -0.66
C MET A 437 -52.54 16.59 0.47
N ARG A 438 -52.74 17.71 1.16
CA ARG A 438 -53.98 17.99 1.91
C ARG A 438 -54.72 19.13 1.21
N ASN A 439 -56.00 18.87 0.97
CA ASN A 439 -56.98 19.72 0.31
C ASN A 439 -57.23 21.05 1.04
N ALA A 440 -57.32 22.16 0.31
CA ALA A 440 -58.29 23.23 0.51
C ALA A 440 -58.29 24.24 -0.66
N SER A 441 -59.41 24.25 -1.39
CA SER A 441 -60.20 25.28 -2.10
C SER A 441 -59.81 26.79 -2.11
N PRO A 442 -60.43 27.61 -3.00
CA PRO A 442 -59.70 28.59 -3.82
C PRO A 442 -60.01 30.09 -3.62
N SER A 443 -59.08 30.94 -4.11
CA SER A 443 -59.23 32.31 -4.68
C SER A 443 -59.58 33.50 -3.76
N PRO A 444 -59.45 34.76 -4.22
CA PRO A 444 -58.42 35.43 -5.05
C PRO A 444 -58.00 36.81 -4.47
N VAL A 445 -57.05 37.52 -5.09
CA VAL A 445 -57.07 38.98 -5.43
C VAL A 445 -55.66 39.49 -5.75
N ARG A 446 -55.57 40.20 -6.87
CA ARG A 446 -54.40 40.88 -7.47
C ARG A 446 -54.15 42.27 -6.86
N HIS A 447 -52.94 42.79 -7.13
CA HIS A 447 -52.50 44.19 -7.38
C HIS A 447 -51.34 44.67 -6.47
N PRO A 448 -50.56 45.72 -6.84
CA PRO A 448 -49.34 45.52 -7.63
C PRO A 448 -48.13 46.32 -7.09
N SER A 449 -46.97 46.17 -7.75
CA SER A 449 -45.91 47.17 -7.90
C SER A 449 -45.32 47.87 -6.65
N SER A 450 -44.07 47.56 -6.31
CA SER A 450 -43.08 48.63 -6.13
C SER A 450 -41.66 48.18 -6.40
N SER A 451 -40.97 49.03 -7.15
CA SER A 451 -39.56 49.09 -7.47
C SER A 451 -38.63 49.03 -6.26
N ARG A 452 -37.48 48.35 -6.38
CA ARG A 452 -36.17 48.88 -5.92
C ARG A 452 -34.97 48.01 -6.31
N ARG A 453 -34.02 48.67 -6.96
CA ARG A 453 -32.56 48.57 -6.81
C ARG A 453 -31.87 47.22 -7.07
N SER A 454 -31.30 47.14 -8.27
CA SER A 454 -29.86 46.97 -8.52
C SER A 454 -29.01 46.38 -7.38
N GLY A 455 -28.55 45.15 -7.60
CA GLY A 455 -27.15 44.76 -7.43
C GLY A 455 -26.64 44.63 -6.00
N GLU A 456 -26.95 43.52 -5.34
CA GLU A 456 -26.07 42.97 -4.32
C GLU A 456 -26.20 41.45 -4.29
N SER A 457 -25.09 40.80 -4.61
CA SER A 457 -24.92 39.35 -4.67
C SER A 457 -25.12 38.75 -3.28
N ARG A 458 -26.30 38.17 -3.03
CA ARG A 458 -26.54 37.31 -1.86
C ARG A 458 -25.76 36.01 -2.03
N TYR A 459 -24.51 36.04 -1.59
CA TYR A 459 -23.85 34.85 -1.09
C TYR A 459 -24.47 34.53 0.27
N ASP A 460 -25.55 33.75 0.29
CA ASP A 460 -25.95 32.99 1.47
C ASP A 460 -24.98 31.80 1.60
N GLY A 461 -23.71 32.13 1.81
CA GLY A 461 -22.66 31.21 2.19
C GLY A 461 -22.81 30.93 3.67
N HIS A 462 -23.48 29.85 4.02
CA HIS A 462 -23.26 29.21 5.32
C HIS A 462 -21.79 28.78 5.37
N GLY A 463 -20.94 29.71 5.80
CA GLY A 463 -19.58 29.46 6.24
C GLY A 463 -19.67 28.42 7.35
N ILE A 464 -19.38 27.17 7.00
CA ILE A 464 -19.15 26.16 8.01
C ILE A 464 -17.83 26.60 8.63
N ASP A 465 -17.89 27.22 9.80
CA ASP A 465 -16.71 27.59 10.56
C ASP A 465 -15.79 26.37 10.62
N ARG A 466 -14.60 26.48 10.01
CA ARG A 466 -13.60 25.41 9.94
C ARG A 466 -12.39 25.82 10.75
N GLY A 467 -11.72 24.84 11.34
CA GLY A 467 -10.55 25.07 12.16
C GLY A 467 -10.87 25.83 13.43
N ILE A 468 -10.01 26.79 13.77
CA ILE A 468 -10.09 27.56 15.01
C ILE A 468 -11.39 28.38 15.07
N ASP A 469 -11.85 28.91 13.94
CA ASP A 469 -13.07 29.71 13.85
C ASP A 469 -14.31 28.94 14.31
N ALA A 470 -14.26 27.60 14.28
CA ALA A 470 -15.35 26.77 14.77
C ALA A 470 -15.41 26.68 16.29
N LEU A 471 -14.35 27.05 17.02
CA LEU A 471 -14.29 27.02 18.48
C LEU A 471 -15.08 28.20 19.09
N PRO A 472 -15.60 28.08 20.32
CA PRO A 472 -16.12 29.22 21.08
C PRO A 472 -15.09 30.37 21.16
N PRO A 473 -15.50 31.66 21.15
CA PRO A 473 -14.59 32.80 21.07
C PRO A 473 -13.48 32.81 22.13
N ARG A 474 -13.76 32.36 23.35
CA ARG A 474 -12.76 32.24 24.43
C ARG A 474 -11.66 31.21 24.11
N LEU A 475 -12.02 30.12 23.45
CA LEU A 475 -11.05 29.11 23.00
C LEU A 475 -10.29 29.58 21.76
N GLN A 476 -10.94 30.34 20.86
CA GLN A 476 -10.26 30.97 19.73
C GLN A 476 -9.13 31.90 20.20
N GLU A 477 -9.42 32.77 21.17
CA GLU A 477 -8.43 33.70 21.73
C GLU A 477 -7.21 32.95 22.30
N ARG A 478 -7.44 31.87 23.04
CA ARG A 478 -6.35 31.04 23.60
C ARG A 478 -5.60 30.25 22.53
N ALA A 479 -6.29 29.73 21.52
CA ALA A 479 -5.64 29.06 20.38
C ALA A 479 -4.72 30.01 19.62
N ILE A 480 -5.20 31.23 19.32
CA ILE A 480 -4.41 32.28 18.66
C ILE A 480 -3.18 32.63 19.52
N LYS A 481 -3.34 32.77 20.84
CA LYS A 481 -2.22 33.01 21.76
C LYS A 481 -1.17 31.90 21.72
N ALA A 482 -1.59 30.64 21.66
CA ALA A 482 -0.68 29.50 21.52
C ALA A 482 0.07 29.52 20.18
N ILE A 483 -0.63 29.82 19.08
CA ILE A 483 -0.02 29.91 17.74
C ILE A 483 1.02 31.03 17.67
N VAL A 484 0.70 32.21 18.20
CA VAL A 484 1.64 33.33 18.25
C VAL A 484 2.89 32.96 19.05
N LYS A 485 2.75 32.28 20.18
CA LYS A 485 3.88 31.87 21.02
C LYS A 485 4.79 30.83 20.36
N HIS A 486 4.21 29.86 19.66
CA HIS A 486 4.96 28.72 19.12
C HIS A 486 5.25 28.82 17.62
N ARG A 487 5.06 29.99 17.00
CA ARG A 487 5.43 30.20 15.59
C ARG A 487 6.95 30.02 15.41
N PRO A 488 7.42 29.24 14.41
CA PRO A 488 6.69 28.67 13.27
C PRO A 488 6.20 27.22 13.45
N LEU A 489 6.37 26.62 14.63
CA LEU A 489 6.11 25.19 14.86
C LEU A 489 4.62 24.84 14.94
N LEU A 490 3.77 25.81 15.31
CA LEU A 490 2.33 25.66 15.39
C LEU A 490 1.64 26.66 14.46
N ASP A 491 0.78 26.16 13.58
CA ASP A 491 -0.03 26.98 12.66
C ASP A 491 -1.54 26.72 12.83
N GLU A 492 -2.36 27.56 12.20
CA GLU A 492 -3.82 27.43 12.25
C GLU A 492 -4.33 26.15 11.57
N GLY A 493 -3.61 25.65 10.56
CA GLY A 493 -3.96 24.46 9.81
C GLY A 493 -3.79 23.15 10.60
N MET A 494 -3.04 23.17 11.70
CA MET A 494 -2.87 22.04 12.62
C MET A 494 -4.08 21.81 13.53
N PHE A 495 -5.04 22.75 13.56
CA PHE A 495 -6.32 22.58 14.25
C PHE A 495 -7.35 21.98 13.30
N ASP A 496 -7.15 20.71 12.93
CA ASP A 496 -8.07 20.00 12.04
C ASP A 496 -9.45 19.75 12.69
N GLU A 497 -10.40 19.28 11.88
CA GLU A 497 -11.77 18.98 12.31
C GLU A 497 -11.81 17.94 13.46
N GLY A 498 -10.82 17.04 13.50
CA GLY A 498 -10.67 16.07 14.59
C GLY A 498 -10.36 16.79 15.90
N VAL A 499 -9.25 17.53 15.96
CA VAL A 499 -8.82 18.27 17.15
C VAL A 499 -9.92 19.20 17.65
N VAL A 500 -10.50 20.00 16.75
CA VAL A 500 -11.59 20.94 17.06
C VAL A 500 -12.83 20.20 17.57
N GLY A 501 -13.20 19.09 16.93
CA GLY A 501 -14.32 18.25 17.36
C GLY A 501 -14.12 17.63 18.73
N TYR A 502 -12.89 17.28 19.10
CA TYR A 502 -12.55 16.78 20.44
C TYR A 502 -12.54 17.87 21.50
N LEU A 503 -12.01 19.06 21.20
CA LEU A 503 -12.07 20.23 22.11
C LEU A 503 -13.52 20.62 22.41
N LYS A 504 -14.40 20.62 21.41
CA LYS A 504 -15.85 20.88 21.60
C LYS A 504 -16.56 19.88 22.51
N ARG A 505 -16.01 18.67 22.69
CA ARG A 505 -16.58 17.62 23.54
C ARG A 505 -16.08 17.69 24.99
N LEU A 506 -15.02 18.45 25.26
CA LEU A 506 -14.57 18.75 26.61
C LEU A 506 -15.41 19.90 27.19
N SER A 507 -15.37 20.05 28.51
CA SER A 507 -15.88 21.28 29.12
C SER A 507 -15.04 22.48 28.65
N LEU A 508 -15.60 23.68 28.75
CA LEU A 508 -14.88 24.90 28.37
C LEU A 508 -13.60 25.05 29.20
N GLU A 509 -13.66 24.74 30.49
CA GLU A 509 -12.53 24.83 31.43
C GLU A 509 -11.44 23.81 31.09
N GLU A 510 -11.82 22.55 30.83
CA GLU A 510 -10.87 21.51 30.41
C GLU A 510 -10.17 21.88 29.09
N SER A 511 -10.90 22.49 28.15
CA SER A 511 -10.34 22.93 26.88
C SER A 511 -9.36 24.10 27.07
N LEU A 512 -9.66 25.03 27.97
CA LEU A 512 -8.76 26.13 28.34
C LEU A 512 -7.47 25.59 28.99
N ASP A 513 -7.59 24.59 29.86
CA ASP A 513 -6.45 23.91 30.48
C ASP A 513 -5.54 23.23 29.45
N VAL A 514 -6.11 22.61 28.41
CA VAL A 514 -5.33 22.04 27.30
C VAL A 514 -4.52 23.14 26.60
N PHE A 515 -5.13 24.30 26.33
CA PHE A 515 -4.43 25.41 25.71
C PHE A 515 -3.37 26.03 26.62
N ASP A 516 -3.61 26.10 27.92
CA ASP A 516 -2.63 26.61 28.88
C ASP A 516 -1.44 25.66 29.01
N GLU A 517 -1.68 24.35 29.02
CA GLU A 517 -0.61 23.36 28.95
C GLU A 517 0.16 23.48 27.61
N LEU A 518 -0.54 23.66 26.49
CA LEU A 518 0.06 23.79 25.17
C LEU A 518 0.96 25.03 25.09
N ILE A 519 0.49 26.17 25.61
CA ILE A 519 1.24 27.42 25.67
C ILE A 519 2.54 27.24 26.45
N HIS A 520 2.60 26.39 27.47
CA HIS A 520 3.81 26.21 28.28
C HIS A 520 4.70 25.04 27.82
N ALA A 521 4.25 24.26 26.84
CA ALA A 521 4.98 23.11 26.33
C ALA A 521 6.16 23.50 25.42
N ASP A 522 7.24 22.73 25.45
CA ASP A 522 8.30 22.81 24.44
C ASP A 522 7.92 21.96 23.22
N LEU A 523 7.63 22.63 22.11
CA LEU A 523 7.20 22.00 20.85
C LEU A 523 8.36 21.68 19.90
N SER A 524 9.61 21.99 20.26
CA SER A 524 10.79 21.82 19.39
C SER A 524 11.02 20.37 18.93
N SER A 525 10.62 19.39 19.76
CA SER A 525 10.76 17.96 19.49
C SER A 525 9.54 17.33 18.80
N VAL A 526 8.44 18.09 18.64
CA VAL A 526 7.16 17.54 18.16
C VAL A 526 7.12 17.54 16.64
N ARG A 527 7.15 16.35 16.04
CA ARG A 527 7.08 16.18 14.57
C ARG A 527 5.65 16.24 14.00
N ASN A 528 4.64 15.88 14.79
CA ASN A 528 3.24 15.81 14.36
C ASN A 528 2.33 16.52 15.38
N MET A 529 2.05 17.79 15.11
CA MET A 529 1.30 18.66 16.01
C MET A 529 -0.16 18.21 16.25
N PRO A 530 -0.96 17.86 15.23
CA PRO A 530 -2.32 17.33 15.47
C PRO A 530 -2.34 16.12 16.40
N ALA A 531 -1.40 15.17 16.22
CA ALA A 531 -1.31 13.99 17.08
C ALA A 531 -0.91 14.35 18.52
N TYR A 532 0.00 15.31 18.70
CA TYR A 532 0.40 15.81 20.02
C TYR A 532 -0.76 16.47 20.75
N LEU A 533 -1.49 17.38 20.09
CA LEU A 533 -2.71 18.02 20.61
C LEU A 533 -3.75 16.99 21.03
N MET A 534 -3.99 16.00 20.16
CA MET A 534 -4.88 14.88 20.47
C MET A 534 -4.43 14.08 21.70
N GLY A 535 -3.12 13.92 21.90
CA GLY A 535 -2.55 13.30 23.09
C GLY A 535 -2.84 14.10 24.37
N MET A 536 -2.69 15.42 24.33
CA MET A 536 -2.99 16.32 25.46
C MET A 536 -4.48 16.28 25.82
N ILE A 537 -5.36 16.40 24.82
CA ILE A 537 -6.81 16.32 24.99
C ILE A 537 -7.23 15.00 25.62
N LYS A 538 -6.70 13.87 25.13
CA LYS A 538 -6.98 12.53 25.68
C LYS A 538 -6.49 12.38 27.12
N ARG A 539 -5.35 12.99 27.46
CA ARG A 539 -4.79 12.95 28.82
C ARG A 539 -5.70 13.67 29.82
N ARG A 540 -6.16 14.87 29.48
CA ARG A 540 -7.11 15.64 30.31
C ARG A 540 -8.43 14.90 30.51
N LYS A 541 -8.99 14.33 29.43
CA LYS A 541 -10.21 13.51 29.52
C LYS A 541 -10.08 12.29 30.44
N ARG A 542 -8.88 11.73 30.57
CA ARG A 542 -8.63 10.58 31.47
C ARG A 542 -8.46 11.01 32.92
N ALA A 543 -7.95 12.20 33.20
CA ALA A 543 -7.76 12.68 34.57
C ALA A 543 -9.08 12.97 35.31
N HIS A 544 -10.16 13.26 34.56
CA HIS A 544 -11.49 13.50 35.11
C HIS A 544 -12.40 12.27 35.15
N ARG A 545 -11.90 11.10 34.73
CA ARG A 545 -12.58 9.81 34.91
C ARG A 545 -11.96 9.06 36.07
#